data_AF-A0A087UCF0-F1
#
_entry.id   AF-A0A087UCF0-F1
#
_cell.length_a   1.000
_cell.length_b   1.000
_cell.length_c   1.000
_cell.angle_alpha   90.00
_cell.angle_beta   90.00
_cell.angle_gamma   90.00
#
_symmetry.space_group_name_H-M   'P 1'
#
loop_
_entity.id
_entity.type
_entity.pdbx_description
1 polymer ?
#
loop_
_entity_poly.entity_id
_entity_poly.type
_entity_poly.pdbx_seq_one_letter_code
_entity_poly.pdbx_strand_id
1 'polypeptide(L)'
;MTNQQIASTIFSKIMESFDDFAKEMLRLFHRNPLIADPPIVVKEPIYGKLKPNFTEFMAPGMILGITYIMAVGLSAMSIIIEKKEGLLDRSWIAG
;
A
#
# COMPACT_ATOMS: atom_id res chain seq x y z
N MET A 1 4.69 6.51 18.74
CA MET A 1 4.56 5.85 17.42
C MET A 1 4.23 6.80 16.27
N THR A 2 3.79 8.04 16.48
CA THR A 2 3.34 8.96 15.42
C THR A 2 4.42 9.44 14.43
N ASN A 3 5.69 9.51 14.84
CA ASN A 3 6.77 10.06 13.99
C ASN A 3 7.67 9.01 13.34
N GLN A 4 7.38 7.72 13.51
CA GLN A 4 8.27 6.66 13.03
C GLN A 4 8.34 6.62 11.50
N GLN A 5 7.21 6.81 10.83
CA GLN A 5 7.15 6.85 9.35
C GLN A 5 7.93 8.05 8.79
N ILE A 6 7.79 9.21 9.43
CA ILE A 6 8.52 10.44 9.05
C ILE A 6 10.02 10.24 9.27
N ALA A 7 10.41 9.75 10.44
CA ALA A 7 11.82 9.50 10.77
C ALA A 7 12.45 8.46 9.83
N SER A 8 11.73 7.38 9.52
CA SER A 8 12.20 6.36 8.57
C SER A 8 12.34 6.92 7.16
N THR A 9 11.40 7.76 6.71
CA THR A 9 11.47 8.38 5.39
C THR A 9 12.66 9.33 5.28
N ILE A 10 12.87 10.16 6.30
CA ILE A 10 14.02 11.07 6.36
C ILE A 10 15.33 10.28 6.36
N PHE A 11 15.44 9.24 7.19
CA PHE A 11 16.63 8.40 7.27
C PHE A 11 16.95 7.73 5.92
N SER A 12 15.95 7.14 5.26
CA SER A 12 16.11 6.56 3.92
C SER A 12 16.59 7.60 2.90
N LYS A 13 16.05 8.82 2.95
CA LYS A 13 16.44 9.88 2.01
C LYS A 13 17.86 10.38 2.27
N ILE A 14 18.25 10.53 3.53
CA ILE A 14 19.62 10.91 3.91
C ILE A 14 20.62 9.86 3.42
N MET A 15 20.31 8.57 3.60
CA MET A 15 21.18 7.49 3.14
C MET A 15 21.31 7.44 1.62
N GLU A 16 20.20 7.63 0.88
CA GLU A 16 20.23 7.72 -0.59
C GLU A 16 21.11 8.90 -1.05
N SER A 17 20.95 10.08 -0.44
CA SER A 17 21.76 11.26 -0.78
C SER A 17 23.23 11.13 -0.38
N PHE A 18 23.53 10.43 0.70
CA PHE A 18 24.91 10.17 1.12
C PHE A 18 25.62 9.23 0.15
N ASP A 19 24.94 8.19 -0.34
CA ASP A 19 25.47 7.28 -1.36
C ASP A 19 25.77 8.02 -2.68
N ASP A 20 24.84 8.86 -3.14
CA ASP A 20 25.04 9.70 -4.32
C ASP A 20 26.26 10.63 -4.15
N PHE A 21 26.39 11.27 -2.99
CA PHE A 21 27.53 12.12 -2.66
C PHE A 21 28.86 11.34 -2.64
N ALA A 22 28.89 10.16 -2.03
CA ALA A 22 30.08 9.32 -1.96
C ALA A 22 30.54 8.88 -3.37
N LYS A 23 29.60 8.51 -4.24
CA LYS A 23 29.86 8.18 -5.64
C LYS A 23 30.39 9.36 -6.43
N GLU A 24 29.82 10.56 -6.23
CA GLU A 24 30.28 11.78 -6.89
C GLU A 24 31.70 12.16 -6.45
N MET A 25 31.99 12.06 -5.15
CA MET A 25 33.33 12.31 -4.61
C MET A 25 34.37 11.32 -5.18
N LEU A 26 34.06 10.02 -5.24
CA LEU A 26 34.95 9.02 -5.84
C LEU A 26 35.21 9.28 -7.33
N ARG A 27 34.21 9.77 -8.08
CA ARG A 27 34.36 10.17 -9.48
C ARG A 27 35.33 11.34 -9.63
N LEU A 28 35.24 12.35 -8.75
CA LEU A 28 36.15 13.50 -8.75
C LEU A 28 37.62 13.09 -8.51
N PHE A 29 37.85 12.08 -7.66
CA PHE A 29 39.20 11.54 -7.42
C PHE A 29 39.63 10.45 -8.41
N HIS A 30 38.90 10.23 -9.51
CA HIS A 30 39.17 9.19 -10.51
C HIS A 30 39.31 7.78 -9.92
N ARG A 31 38.57 7.50 -8.84
CA ARG A 31 38.49 6.17 -8.23
C ARG A 31 37.22 5.46 -8.70
N ASN A 32 37.25 4.13 -8.60
CA ASN A 32 36.10 3.32 -8.99
C ASN A 32 34.91 3.64 -8.04
N PRO A 33 33.78 4.17 -8.55
CA PRO A 33 32.62 4.52 -7.72
C PRO A 33 31.94 3.29 -7.10
N LEU A 34 32.20 2.09 -7.63
CA LEU A 34 31.66 0.82 -7.12
C LEU A 34 32.21 0.45 -5.72
N ILE A 35 33.22 1.17 -5.22
CA ILE A 35 33.77 0.96 -3.87
C ILE A 35 32.81 1.50 -2.79
N ALA A 36 32.01 2.52 -3.12
CA ALA A 36 31.01 3.08 -2.21
C ALA A 36 29.68 2.32 -2.23
N ASP A 37 29.46 1.44 -3.21
CA ASP A 37 28.20 0.70 -3.31
C ASP A 37 28.01 -0.25 -2.12
N PRO A 38 26.77 -0.39 -1.62
CA PRO A 38 26.46 -1.37 -0.59
C PRO A 38 26.76 -2.80 -1.08
N PRO A 39 27.08 -3.74 -0.17
CA PRO A 39 27.50 -5.11 -0.51
C PRO A 39 26.40 -5.92 -1.22
N ILE A 40 25.16 -5.43 -1.25
CA ILE A 40 24.02 -6.05 -1.93
C ILE A 40 23.61 -5.16 -3.10
N VAL A 41 23.79 -5.69 -4.32
CA VAL A 41 23.35 -5.03 -5.55
C VAL A 41 21.98 -5.57 -5.95
N VAL A 42 20.94 -4.75 -5.76
CA VAL A 42 19.58 -5.08 -6.21
C VAL A 42 19.51 -4.88 -7.72
N LYS A 43 19.34 -5.97 -8.46
CA LYS A 43 19.12 -5.93 -9.92
C LYS A 43 17.66 -5.64 -10.24
N GLU A 44 17.37 -5.41 -11.51
CA GLU A 44 16.00 -5.20 -11.99
C GLU A 44 15.09 -6.36 -11.56
N PRO A 45 13.95 -6.05 -10.91
CA PRO A 45 13.05 -7.08 -10.42
C PRO A 45 12.36 -7.79 -11.58
N ILE A 46 12.28 -9.12 -11.50
CA ILE A 46 11.52 -9.94 -12.48
C ILE A 46 10.02 -9.69 -12.34
N TYR A 47 9.56 -9.42 -11.11
CA TYR A 47 8.15 -9.14 -10.80
C TYR A 47 8.00 -7.78 -10.14
N GLY A 48 7.07 -6.97 -10.66
CA GLY A 48 6.75 -5.65 -10.11
C GLY A 48 7.73 -4.56 -10.54
N LYS A 49 7.68 -3.42 -9.85
CA LYS A 49 8.51 -2.24 -10.11
C LYS A 49 9.38 -1.96 -8.89
N LEU A 50 10.61 -1.50 -9.12
CA LEU A 50 11.55 -1.15 -8.05
C LEU A 50 11.03 0.03 -7.18
N LYS A 51 10.26 0.93 -7.80
CA LYS A 51 9.56 2.04 -7.13
C LYS A 51 8.05 1.88 -7.38
N PRO A 52 7.35 1.05 -6.62
CA PRO A 52 5.92 0.84 -6.80
C PRO A 52 5.15 2.11 -6.44
N ASN A 53 4.03 2.35 -7.11
CA ASN A 53 3.15 3.47 -6.76
C ASN A 53 2.34 3.09 -5.50
N PHE A 54 2.13 4.04 -4.59
CA PHE A 54 1.38 3.80 -3.36
C PHE A 54 -0.06 3.31 -3.65
N THR A 55 -0.64 3.74 -4.77
CA THR A 55 -1.95 3.27 -5.24
C THR A 55 -1.97 1.76 -5.54
N GLU A 56 -0.91 1.19 -6.11
CA GLU A 56 -0.82 -0.25 -6.38
C GLU A 56 -0.82 -1.06 -5.06
N PHE A 57 -0.22 -0.50 -4.01
CA PHE A 57 -0.23 -1.10 -2.66
C PHE A 57 -1.60 -1.02 -1.99
N MET A 58 -2.35 0.08 -2.16
CA MET A 58 -3.68 0.26 -1.56
C MET A 58 -4.79 -0.53 -2.25
N ALA A 59 -4.61 -0.87 -3.53
CA ALA A 59 -5.67 -1.46 -4.36
C ALA A 59 -6.35 -2.70 -3.74
N PRO A 60 -5.64 -3.70 -3.18
CA PRO A 60 -6.27 -4.86 -2.56
C PRO A 60 -7.17 -4.51 -1.37
N GLY A 61 -6.72 -3.57 -0.52
CA GLY A 61 -7.49 -3.12 0.64
C GLY A 61 -8.78 -2.39 0.24
N MET A 62 -8.71 -1.58 -0.83
CA MET A 62 -9.89 -0.90 -1.37
C MET A 62 -10.91 -1.88 -1.95
N ILE A 63 -10.46 -2.91 -2.68
CA ILE A 63 -11.35 -3.95 -3.22
C ILE A 63 -12.12 -4.65 -2.09
N LEU A 64 -11.44 -5.00 -1.00
CA LEU A 64 -12.08 -5.60 0.17
C LEU A 64 -13.08 -4.64 0.83
N GLY A 65 -12.73 -3.36 0.98
CA GLY A 65 -13.63 -2.36 1.56
C GLY A 65 -14.91 -2.17 0.74
N ILE A 66 -14.76 -2.07 -0.59
CA ILE A 66 -15.90 -1.90 -1.51
C ILE A 66 -16.81 -3.13 -1.47
N THR A 67 -16.24 -4.33 -1.60
CA THR A 67 -17.03 -5.58 -1.59
C THR A 67 -17.78 -5.78 -0.28
N TYR A 68 -17.15 -5.48 0.86
CA TYR A 68 -17.80 -5.56 2.17
C TYR A 68 -18.98 -4.58 2.30
N ILE A 69 -18.76 -3.30 1.98
CA ILE A 69 -19.82 -2.28 2.09
C ILE A 69 -20.97 -2.58 1.13
N MET A 70 -20.67 -3.07 -0.07
CA MET A 70 -21.70 -3.49 -1.04
C MET A 70 -22.53 -4.65 -0.50
N ALA A 71 -21.90 -5.70 0.03
CA ALA A 71 -22.63 -6.84 0.59
C ALA A 71 -23.53 -6.43 1.76
N VAL A 72 -22.99 -5.66 2.71
CA VAL A 72 -23.75 -5.17 3.87
C VAL A 72 -24.88 -4.25 3.44
N GLY A 73 -24.63 -3.32 2.52
CA GLY A 73 -25.63 -2.39 2.02
C GLY A 73 -26.79 -3.07 1.30
N LEU A 74 -26.49 -4.06 0.45
CA LEU A 74 -27.50 -4.84 -0.27
C LEU A 74 -28.35 -5.69 0.70
N SER A 75 -27.72 -6.38 1.66
CA SER A 75 -28.45 -7.17 2.66
C SER A 75 -29.34 -6.29 3.53
N ALA A 76 -28.83 -5.14 4.01
CA ALA A 76 -29.61 -4.20 4.80
C ALA A 76 -30.80 -3.65 4.00
N MET A 77 -30.59 -3.30 2.73
CA MET A 77 -31.64 -2.80 1.86
C MET A 77 -32.74 -3.85 1.62
N SER A 78 -32.39 -5.12 1.42
CA SER A 78 -33.37 -6.22 1.30
C SER A 78 -34.26 -6.32 2.53
N ILE A 79 -33.67 -6.32 3.73
CA ILE A 79 -34.41 -6.43 5.00
C ILE A 79 -35.36 -5.22 5.18
N ILE A 80 -34.90 -4.02 4.83
CA ILE A 80 -35.73 -2.79 4.93
C ILE A 80 -36.93 -2.88 4.00
N ILE A 81 -36.74 -3.36 2.76
CA ILE A 81 -37.82 -3.52 1.78
C ILE A 81 -38.84 -4.55 2.27
N GLU A 82 -38.39 -5.73 2.69
CA GLU A 82 -39.25 -6.80 3.21
C GLU A 82 -40.07 -6.34 4.43
N LYS A 83 -39.46 -5.54 5.31
CA LYS A 83 -40.16 -4.97 6.47
C LYS A 83 -41.18 -3.89 6.06
N LYS A 84 -40.87 -3.05 5.07
CA LYS A 84 -41.79 -2.04 4.55
C LYS A 84 -43.03 -2.67 3.90
N GLU A 85 -42.85 -3.79 3.21
CA GLU A 85 -43.94 -4.53 2.55
C GLU A 85 -44.73 -5.42 3.53
N GLY A 86 -44.30 -5.53 4.79
CA GLY A 86 -44.88 -6.44 5.79
C GLY A 86 -44.64 -7.92 5.47
N LEU A 87 -43.86 -8.22 4.43
CA LEU A 87 -43.45 -9.57 4.05
C LEU A 87 -42.62 -10.21 5.16
N LEU A 88 -41.70 -9.45 5.76
CA LEU A 88 -40.86 -9.91 6.85
C LEU A 88 -41.70 -10.39 8.05
N ASP A 89 -42.68 -9.59 8.46
CA ASP A 89 -43.54 -9.91 9.62
C ASP A 89 -44.47 -11.11 9.32
N ARG A 90 -44.94 -11.25 8.07
CA ARG A 90 -45.74 -12.41 7.63
C ARG A 90 -44.93 -13.70 7.61
N SER A 91 -43.72 -13.66 7.07
CA SER A 91 -42.80 -14.80 7.06
C SER A 91 -42.43 -15.23 8.48
N TRP A 92 -42.24 -14.27 9.39
CA TRP A 92 -41.96 -14.55 10.79
C TRP A 92 -43.10 -15.26 11.53
N ILE A 93 -44.35 -14.90 11.23
CA ILE A 93 -45.53 -15.55 11.82
C ILE A 93 -45.75 -16.95 11.22
N ALA A 94 -45.35 -17.17 9.96
CA ALA A 94 -45.54 -18.43 9.25
C ALA A 94 -44.60 -19.57 9.71
N GLY A 95 -43.53 -19.26 10.45
CA GLY A 95 -42.54 -20.23 10.93
C GLY A 95 -41.35 -20.34 10.00
#